data_AF-A0A6C2D225-F1
#
_entry.id   AF-A0A6C2D225-F1
#
_cell.length_a   1.000
_cell.length_b   1.000
_cell.length_c   1.000
_cell.angle_alpha   90.00
_cell.angle_beta   90.00
_cell.angle_gamma   90.00
#
_symmetry.space_group_name_H-M   'P 1'
#
loop_
_entity.id
_entity.type
_entity.pdbx_description
1 polymer ?
#
loop_
_entity_poly.entity_id
_entity_poly.type
_entity_poly.pdbx_seq_one_letter_code
_entity_poly.pdbx_strand_id
1 'polypeptide(L)'
;MDRKEAFWHILYRYLWPFPYFRDVTQGSLLERQQNYRYNRRIGIHHLPGFMLKWACLTLFFFVLGNVCEELLEVVLPAACCFVTGTWTLTIAVQLTVAWLWLRRFPELGR
;
A
#
# COMPACT_ATOMS: atom_id res chain seq x y z
N MET A 1 -7.38 -28.59 -12.03
CA MET A 1 -6.38 -27.78 -12.75
C MET A 1 -5.89 -26.72 -11.79
N ASP A 2 -4.81 -27.04 -11.08
CA ASP A 2 -4.21 -26.18 -10.06
C ASP A 2 -3.42 -25.08 -10.78
N ARG A 3 -4.05 -23.92 -10.99
CA ARG A 3 -3.41 -22.78 -11.64
C ARG A 3 -2.39 -22.28 -10.63
N LYS A 4 -1.12 -22.66 -10.79
CA LYS A 4 0.00 -22.11 -10.00
C LYS A 4 -0.05 -20.60 -10.13
N GLU A 5 -0.70 -19.94 -9.18
CA GLU A 5 -0.67 -18.48 -9.11
C GLU A 5 0.80 -18.10 -9.01
N ALA A 6 1.28 -17.30 -9.96
CA ALA A 6 2.67 -16.89 -9.95
C ALA A 6 2.93 -16.22 -8.60
N PHE A 7 4.06 -16.53 -7.95
CA PHE A 7 4.45 -15.97 -6.66
C PHE A 7 4.25 -14.44 -6.60
N TRP A 8 4.50 -13.76 -7.72
CA TRP A 8 4.28 -12.33 -7.92
C TRP A 8 2.81 -11.89 -7.74
N HIS A 9 1.84 -12.69 -8.16
CA HIS A 9 0.42 -12.40 -7.93
C HIS A 9 0.05 -12.46 -6.45
N ILE A 10 0.59 -13.44 -5.72
CA ILE A 10 0.38 -13.56 -4.27
C ILE A 10 1.03 -12.38 -3.56
N LEU A 11 2.27 -12.05 -3.91
CA LEU A 11 3.00 -10.93 -3.33
C LEU A 11 2.28 -9.59 -3.61
N TYR A 12 1.82 -9.38 -4.84
CA TYR A 12 1.02 -8.21 -5.22
C TYR A 12 -0.26 -8.12 -4.38
N ARG A 13 -1.01 -9.20 -4.22
CA ARG A 13 -2.25 -9.21 -3.42
C ARG A 13 -2.00 -9.04 -1.92
N TYR A 14 -0.83 -9.46 -1.44
CA TYR A 14 -0.43 -9.32 -0.04
C TYR A 14 0.01 -7.89 0.30
N LEU A 15 0.66 -7.20 -0.64
CA LEU A 15 1.18 -5.84 -0.47
C LEU A 15 0.20 -4.76 -0.92
N TRP A 16 -0.66 -5.03 -1.90
CA TRP A 16 -1.50 -4.02 -2.55
C TRP A 16 -2.98 -4.15 -2.14
N PRO A 17 -3.62 -3.07 -1.65
CA PRO A 17 -5.02 -3.11 -1.22
C PRO A 17 -6.02 -2.95 -2.39
N PHE A 18 -5.56 -2.48 -3.55
CA PHE A 18 -6.42 -2.12 -4.69
C PHE A 18 -7.30 -3.24 -5.25
N PRO A 19 -6.91 -4.53 -5.25
CA PRO A 19 -7.77 -5.61 -5.72
C PRO A 19 -9.11 -5.75 -4.97
N TYR A 20 -9.22 -5.17 -3.77
CA TYR A 20 -10.43 -5.23 -2.95
C TYR A 20 -11.43 -4.10 -3.23
N PHE A 21 -11.03 -3.07 -4.00
CA PHE A 21 -11.89 -1.94 -4.34
C PHE A 21 -12.70 -2.25 -5.60
N ARG A 22 -14.01 -2.00 -5.54
CA ARG A 22 -14.91 -2.09 -6.70
C ARG A 22 -14.80 -0.84 -7.55
N ASP A 23 -14.99 -0.99 -8.86
CA ASP A 23 -15.06 0.17 -9.74
C ASP A 23 -16.32 1.00 -9.45
N VAL A 24 -16.13 2.30 -9.22
CA VAL A 24 -17.20 3.26 -8.92
C VAL A 24 -17.61 4.07 -10.15
N THR A 25 -16.97 3.87 -11.30
CA THR A 25 -17.26 4.58 -12.56
C THR A 25 -18.42 3.96 -13.34
N GLN A 26 -18.73 2.69 -13.08
CA GLN A 26 -19.77 1.93 -13.78
C GLN A 26 -21.10 1.91 -12.99
N GLY A 27 -22.23 1.92 -13.70
CA GLY A 27 -23.57 1.78 -13.12
C GLY A 27 -24.35 3.09 -12.92
N SER A 28 -25.58 2.94 -12.44
CA SER A 28 -26.50 4.03 -12.09
C SER A 28 -25.99 4.85 -10.89
N LEU A 29 -26.49 6.08 -10.70
CA LEU A 29 -26.06 6.96 -9.60
C LEU A 29 -26.16 6.29 -8.21
N LEU A 30 -27.21 5.49 -8.00
CA LEU A 30 -27.42 4.75 -6.75
C LEU A 30 -26.39 3.62 -6.58
N GLU A 31 -26.07 2.87 -7.63
CA GLU A 31 -25.06 1.81 -7.59
C GLU A 31 -23.66 2.38 -7.34
N ARG A 32 -23.32 3.53 -7.94
CA ARG A 32 -22.05 4.22 -7.70
C ARG A 32 -21.92 4.65 -6.23
N GLN A 33 -22.97 5.21 -5.64
CA GLN A 33 -22.98 5.59 -4.22
C GLN A 33 -22.85 4.38 -3.30
N GLN A 34 -23.51 3.26 -3.61
CA GLN A 34 -23.39 2.02 -2.85
C GLN A 34 -21.97 1.42 -2.94
N ASN A 35 -21.39 1.35 -4.15
CA ASN A 35 -20.02 0.88 -4.36
C ASN A 35 -18.99 1.76 -3.66
N TYR A 36 -19.18 3.08 -3.65
CA TYR A 36 -18.33 4.00 -2.90
C TYR A 36 -18.40 3.75 -1.37
N ARG A 37 -19.61 3.60 -0.83
CA ARG A 37 -19.82 3.30 0.60
C ARG A 37 -19.18 1.97 1.00
N TYR A 38 -19.29 0.96 0.15
CA TYR A 38 -18.66 -0.36 0.35
C TYR A 38 -17.14 -0.27 0.35
N ASN A 39 -16.56 0.33 -0.70
CA ASN A 39 -15.12 0.56 -0.84
C ASN A 39 -14.54 1.33 0.33
N ARG A 40 -15.26 2.34 0.84
CA ARG A 40 -14.84 3.11 2.00
C ARG A 40 -14.79 2.29 3.28
N ARG A 41 -15.81 1.46 3.54
CA ARG A 41 -15.82 0.58 4.74
C ARG A 41 -14.65 -0.39 4.72
N ILE A 42 -14.39 -1.01 3.58
CA ILE A 42 -13.25 -1.92 3.40
C ILE A 42 -11.94 -1.15 3.52
N GLY A 43 -11.83 -0.01 2.84
CA GLY A 43 -10.62 0.80 2.84
C GLY A 43 -10.22 1.26 4.24
N ILE A 44 -11.17 1.75 5.04
CA ILE A 44 -10.89 2.21 6.42
C ILE A 44 -10.37 1.07 7.31
N HIS A 45 -10.94 -0.13 7.17
CA HIS A 45 -10.60 -1.27 8.04
C HIS A 45 -9.35 -2.03 7.58
N HIS A 46 -9.08 -2.11 6.27
CA HIS A 46 -7.98 -2.92 5.73
C HIS A 46 -6.72 -2.12 5.39
N LEU A 47 -6.81 -0.83 5.02
CA LEU A 47 -5.61 -0.03 4.69
C LEU A 47 -4.57 0.02 5.81
N PRO A 48 -4.93 0.18 7.11
CA PRO A 48 -3.93 0.22 8.18
C PRO A 48 -3.01 -1.00 8.22
N GLY A 49 -3.55 -2.19 7.90
CA GLY A 49 -2.74 -3.41 7.81
C GLY A 49 -1.74 -3.38 6.66
N PHE A 50 -2.12 -2.84 5.51
CA PHE A 50 -1.20 -2.65 4.37
C PHE A 50 -0.18 -1.55 4.66
N MET A 51 -0.61 -0.43 5.25
CA MET A 51 0.28 0.65 5.69
C MET A 51 1.38 0.13 6.62
N LEU A 52 1.02 -0.71 7.60
CA LEU A 52 2.00 -1.30 8.51
C LEU A 52 3.01 -2.19 7.77
N LYS A 53 2.57 -3.03 6.82
CA LYS A 53 3.48 -3.85 6.02
C LYS A 53 4.49 -3.00 5.25
N TRP A 54 4.03 -1.93 4.60
CA TRP A 54 4.92 -1.01 3.87
C TRP A 54 5.83 -0.21 4.81
N ALA A 55 5.34 0.20 5.98
CA ALA A 55 6.16 0.87 7.00
C ALA A 55 7.25 -0.06 7.54
N CYS A 56 6.93 -1.33 7.82
CA CYS A 56 7.91 -2.33 8.22
C CYS A 56 8.95 -2.58 7.12
N LEU A 57 8.54 -2.62 5.86
CA LEU A 57 9.45 -2.81 4.73
C LEU A 57 10.39 -1.61 4.56
N THR A 58 9.87 -0.39 4.69
CA THR A 58 10.69 0.83 4.73
C THR A 58 11.70 0.77 5.85
N LEU A 59 11.26 0.50 7.09
CA LEU A 59 12.15 0.42 8.24
C LEU A 59 13.24 -0.64 8.03
N PHE A 60 12.87 -1.81 7.50
CA PHE A 60 13.81 -2.88 7.18
C PHE A 60 14.90 -2.41 6.20
N PHE A 61 14.53 -1.75 5.09
CA PHE A 61 15.52 -1.27 4.12
C PHE A 61 16.40 -0.15 4.67
N PHE A 62 15.87 0.76 5.48
CA PHE A 62 16.68 1.80 6.11
C PHE A 62 17.65 1.20 7.14
N VAL A 63 17.19 0.28 8.00
CA VAL A 63 18.07 -0.42 8.96
C VAL A 63 19.16 -1.21 8.23
N LEU A 64 18.79 -1.94 7.17
CA LEU A 64 19.76 -2.68 6.36
C LEU A 64 20.78 -1.75 5.69
N GLY A 65 20.32 -0.61 5.17
CA GLY A 65 21.20 0.42 4.60
C GLY A 65 22.21 0.94 5.62
N ASN A 66 21.76 1.29 6.84
CA ASN A 66 22.64 1.73 7.92
C ASN A 66 23.63 0.63 8.31
N VAL A 67 23.20 -0.63 8.42
CA VAL A 67 24.11 -1.75 8.73
C VAL A 67 25.16 -1.93 7.61
N CYS A 68 24.77 -1.82 6.33
CA CYS A 68 25.72 -1.94 5.23
C CYS A 68 26.73 -0.78 5.20
N GLU A 69 26.31 0.43 5.56
CA GLU A 69 27.17 1.61 5.60
C GLU A 69 28.10 1.61 6.82
N GLU A 70 27.56 1.41 8.02
CA GLU A 70 28.30 1.53 9.28
C GLU A 70 29.14 0.28 9.60
N LEU A 71 28.65 -0.93 9.29
CA LEU A 71 29.33 -2.16 9.69
C LEU A 71 30.22 -2.75 8.59
N LEU A 72 29.83 -2.57 7.32
CA LEU A 72 30.51 -3.22 6.20
C LEU A 72 31.28 -2.24 5.30
N GLU A 73 31.13 -0.92 5.53
CA GLU A 73 31.73 0.15 4.72
C GLU A 73 31.42 0.02 3.20
N VAL A 74 30.35 -0.69 2.83
CA VAL A 74 29.99 -0.92 1.42
C VAL A 74 28.94 0.08 0.98
N VAL A 75 29.40 1.13 0.29
CA VAL A 75 28.58 2.28 -0.13
C VAL A 75 27.51 1.90 -1.17
N LEU A 76 27.83 1.01 -2.13
CA LEU A 76 26.90 0.69 -3.23
C LEU A 76 25.63 -0.06 -2.75
N PRO A 77 25.72 -1.15 -1.95
CA PRO A 77 24.55 -1.82 -1.40
C PRO A 77 23.75 -0.94 -0.44
N ALA A 78 24.42 -0.11 0.37
CA ALA A 78 23.75 0.84 1.25
C ALA A 78 22.89 1.83 0.45
N ALA A 79 23.44 2.41 -0.61
CA ALA A 79 22.70 3.31 -1.50
C ALA A 79 21.48 2.62 -2.14
N CYS A 80 21.63 1.38 -2.63
CA CYS A 80 20.52 0.59 -3.16
C CYS A 80 19.41 0.36 -2.12
N CYS A 81 19.80 0.11 -0.86
CA CYS A 81 18.85 -0.06 0.25
C CYS A 81 18.11 1.24 0.55
N PHE A 82 18.80 2.38 0.62
CA PHE A 82 18.15 3.68 0.87
C PHE A 82 17.23 4.12 -0.27
N VAL A 83 17.64 3.92 -1.52
CA VAL A 83 16.79 4.18 -2.70
C VAL A 83 15.53 3.33 -2.60
N THR A 84 15.67 2.01 -2.41
CA THR A 84 14.53 1.11 -2.28
C THR A 84 13.63 1.47 -1.09
N GLY A 85 14.23 1.80 0.06
CA GLY A 85 13.55 2.29 1.26
C GLY A 85 12.72 3.56 1.00
N THR A 86 13.26 4.49 0.20
CA THR A 86 12.57 5.73 -0.18
C THR A 86 11.35 5.45 -1.06
N TRP A 87 11.45 4.50 -2.00
CA TRP A 87 10.30 4.05 -2.80
C TRP A 87 9.21 3.41 -1.92
N THR A 88 9.60 2.53 -1.00
CA THR A 88 8.65 1.89 -0.07
C THR A 88 8.00 2.92 0.87
N LEU A 89 8.75 3.95 1.31
CA LEU A 89 8.25 5.04 2.12
C LEU A 89 7.20 5.87 1.35
N THR A 90 7.48 6.18 0.09
CA THR A 90 6.57 6.92 -0.78
C THR A 90 5.22 6.21 -0.89
N ILE A 91 5.23 4.88 -1.07
CA ILE A 91 4.01 4.06 -1.11
C ILE A 91 3.29 4.10 0.24
N ALA A 92 4.01 3.93 1.36
CA ALA A 92 3.43 3.99 2.70
C ALA A 92 2.75 5.35 2.96
N VAL A 93 3.37 6.45 2.54
CA VAL A 93 2.82 7.81 2.66
C VAL A 93 1.56 7.96 1.80
N GLN A 94 1.57 7.52 0.53
CA GLN A 94 0.39 7.58 -0.34
C GLN A 94 -0.79 6.81 0.25
N LEU A 95 -0.56 5.60 0.77
CA LEU A 95 -1.59 4.81 1.43
C LEU A 95 -2.11 5.50 2.70
N THR A 96 -1.23 6.12 3.48
CA THR A 96 -1.60 6.88 4.68
C THR A 96 -2.47 8.08 4.33
N VAL A 97 -2.08 8.86 3.32
CA VAL A 97 -2.86 10.01 2.83
C VAL A 97 -4.22 9.56 2.31
N ALA A 98 -4.28 8.47 1.54
CA ALA A 98 -5.55 7.91 1.05
C ALA A 98 -6.45 7.46 2.21
N TRP A 99 -5.90 6.80 3.22
CA TRP A 99 -6.66 6.39 4.41
C TRP A 99 -7.17 7.59 5.21
N LEU A 100 -6.32 8.60 5.45
CA LEU A 100 -6.71 9.84 6.10
C LEU A 100 -7.81 10.56 5.33
N TRP A 101 -7.72 10.59 3.99
CA TRP A 101 -8.75 11.15 3.13
C TRP A 101 -10.09 10.42 3.28
N LEU A 102 -10.09 9.09 3.22
CA LEU A 102 -11.28 8.25 3.41
C LEU A 102 -11.91 8.44 4.80
N ARG A 103 -11.08 8.66 5.82
CA ARG A 103 -11.52 8.93 7.19
C ARG A 103 -12.08 10.35 7.34
N ARG A 104 -11.45 11.35 6.72
CA ARG A 104 -11.74 12.78 6.87
C ARG A 104 -12.92 13.28 6.04
N PHE A 105 -13.10 12.76 4.83
CA PHE A 105 -14.15 13.17 3.90
C PHE A 105 -15.19 12.07 3.71
N PRO A 106 -16.23 12.03 4.57
CA PRO A 106 -17.31 11.05 4.46
C PRO A 106 -18.28 11.29 3.28
N GLU A 107 -18.23 12.47 2.64
CA GLU A 107 -19.25 12.94 1.70
C GLU A 107 -18.63 13.53 0.42
N LEU A 108 -18.59 12.75 -0.67
CA LEU A 108 -18.53 13.24 -2.05
C LEU A 108 -19.87 12.95 -2.77
N GLY A 109 -20.97 13.09 -2.03
CA GLY A 109 -22.32 12.74 -2.47
C GLY A 109 -23.35 13.82 -2.13
N ARG A 110 -22.96 15.09 -2.23
CA ARG A 110 -23.91 16.19 -2.41
C ARG A 110 -23.74 16.74 -3.82
#